data_AF-A0AA96GGM7-F1
#
_entry.id   AF-A0AA96GGM7-F1
#
_cell.length_a   1.000
_cell.length_b   1.000
_cell.length_c   1.000
_cell.angle_alpha   90.00
_cell.angle_beta   90.00
_cell.angle_gamma   90.00
#
_symmetry.space_group_name_H-M   'P 1'
#
loop_
_entity.id
_entity.type
_entity.pdbx_description
1 polymer ?
#
loop_
_entity_poly.entity_id
_entity_poly.type
_entity_poly.pdbx_seq_one_letter_code
_entity_poly.pdbx_strand_id
1 'polypeptide(L)'
;MISSTRILRVRTPLQQSTLWLPTLGTMLLIGRACLATAMLVMMAGLGQSVYAAGGGQPKFQRISTQYIAALGDPDATSGNGAESWGLWPLDPGPRGVRLSRLEELEEAGGVAPARWKFDHTDWWLEEHGLIMEQPTFPVPSGKYLVTGDREVTTVLTIHPADKDGNSRWELDDQATLYDVTHLRCRSARYTPTTGEGSCSPVNVQKAAFPVTPGGTMPPVKGCKKQDYAVLIVIAVAVEDEGR
;
A
#
# COMPACT_ATOMS: atom_id res chain seq x y z
N MET A 1 -31.26 -57.49 8.09
CA MET A 1 -30.73 -58.20 6.91
C MET A 1 -29.26 -57.87 6.79
N ILE A 2 -28.43 -58.90 6.85
CA ILE A 2 -26.97 -58.85 6.80
C ILE A 2 -26.56 -58.73 5.33
N SER A 3 -25.65 -57.81 4.98
CA SER A 3 -24.65 -58.14 3.96
C SER A 3 -23.39 -57.31 4.13
N SER A 4 -22.31 -58.04 4.26
CA SER A 4 -20.92 -57.65 4.50
C SER A 4 -20.15 -58.03 3.27
N THR A 5 -19.36 -57.14 2.65
CA THR A 5 -18.17 -57.60 1.90
C THR A 5 -17.11 -56.51 1.67
N ARG A 6 -16.05 -56.65 2.46
CA ARG A 6 -14.60 -56.66 2.14
C ARG A 6 -13.94 -55.55 1.30
N ILE A 7 -13.04 -54.89 2.02
CA ILE A 7 -11.80 -54.20 1.62
C ILE A 7 -10.86 -55.14 0.86
N LEU A 8 -10.27 -54.67 -0.23
CA LEU A 8 -9.11 -55.27 -0.90
C LEU A 8 -7.96 -54.26 -0.93
N ARG A 9 -6.96 -54.55 -0.09
CA ARG A 9 -5.70 -53.82 0.09
C ARG A 9 -4.68 -54.47 -0.85
N VAL A 10 -4.27 -53.79 -1.91
CA VAL A 10 -3.22 -54.27 -2.81
C VAL A 10 -1.87 -53.96 -2.18
N ARG A 11 -1.11 -55.00 -1.86
CA ARG A 11 0.31 -54.95 -1.49
C ARG A 11 1.13 -55.15 -2.76
N THR A 12 1.97 -54.18 -3.10
CA THR A 12 3.06 -54.34 -4.07
C THR A 12 4.34 -54.78 -3.35
N PRO A 13 5.12 -55.72 -3.92
CA PRO A 13 6.27 -56.32 -3.26
C PRO A 13 7.53 -55.44 -3.30
N LEU A 14 8.29 -55.49 -2.21
CA LEU A 14 9.69 -55.07 -2.10
C LEU A 14 10.56 -55.82 -3.12
N GLN A 15 11.37 -55.10 -3.87
CA GLN A 15 12.51 -55.65 -4.60
C GLN A 15 13.80 -55.22 -3.88
N GLN A 16 14.51 -56.21 -3.33
CA GLN A 16 15.86 -56.09 -2.80
C GLN A 16 16.91 -56.25 -3.91
N SER A 17 18.15 -55.86 -3.57
CA SER A 17 19.44 -56.13 -4.22
C SER A 17 19.77 -55.16 -5.39
N THR A 18 20.98 -54.60 -5.55
CA THR A 18 22.32 -55.01 -5.09
C THR A 18 23.27 -53.80 -5.09
N LEU A 19 24.17 -53.74 -4.11
CA LEU A 19 25.33 -52.83 -4.03
C LEU A 19 26.38 -53.18 -5.08
N TRP A 20 26.82 -52.21 -5.90
CA TRP A 20 28.08 -52.28 -6.66
C TRP A 20 28.83 -50.93 -6.56
N LEU A 21 29.95 -50.95 -5.84
CA LEU A 21 31.03 -49.95 -5.89
C LEU A 21 32.10 -50.46 -6.87
N PRO A 22 32.74 -49.57 -7.65
CA PRO A 22 34.18 -49.68 -7.90
C PRO A 22 34.88 -48.33 -7.63
N THR A 23 35.73 -48.26 -6.61
CA THR A 23 37.22 -48.34 -6.64
C THR A 23 37.96 -47.08 -7.07
N LEU A 24 38.79 -46.63 -6.13
CA LEU A 24 39.83 -45.60 -6.21
C LEU A 24 41.12 -46.18 -6.83
N GLY A 25 41.84 -45.39 -7.62
CA GLY A 25 43.19 -45.68 -8.17
C GLY A 25 43.20 -45.76 -9.70
N THR A 26 44.15 -45.22 -10.47
CA THR A 26 45.51 -44.75 -10.19
C THR A 26 45.99 -43.89 -11.39
N MET A 27 46.89 -42.95 -11.10
CA MET A 27 47.80 -42.14 -11.94
C MET A 27 48.09 -42.59 -13.41
N LEU A 28 48.33 -41.64 -14.34
CA LEU A 28 49.65 -41.08 -14.68
C LEU A 28 49.70 -40.43 -16.09
N LEU A 29 50.05 -39.13 -16.13
CA LEU A 29 50.87 -38.32 -17.07
C LEU A 29 50.85 -38.54 -18.62
N ILE A 30 50.85 -37.40 -19.34
CA ILE A 30 51.76 -36.93 -20.43
C ILE A 30 50.93 -35.98 -21.34
N GLY A 31 51.33 -34.76 -21.72
CA GLY A 31 52.64 -34.12 -21.69
C GLY A 31 52.58 -32.59 -21.82
N ARG A 32 53.69 -31.97 -21.39
CA ARG A 32 54.00 -30.53 -21.37
C ARG A 32 54.97 -30.22 -22.52
N ALA A 33 54.90 -29.01 -23.10
CA ALA A 33 56.00 -28.15 -23.62
C ALA A 33 55.38 -27.08 -24.55
N CYS A 34 55.68 -25.78 -24.54
CA CYS A 34 56.88 -24.99 -24.23
C CYS A 34 56.45 -23.66 -23.52
N LEU A 35 57.08 -23.18 -22.42
CA LEU A 35 58.25 -22.27 -22.36
C LEU A 35 58.19 -21.12 -23.40
N ALA A 36 58.41 -19.84 -23.15
CA ALA A 36 58.54 -18.97 -21.97
C ALA A 36 58.76 -17.55 -22.55
N THR A 37 57.99 -16.54 -22.14
CA THR A 37 58.37 -15.12 -22.30
C THR A 37 57.86 -14.37 -21.08
N ALA A 38 58.79 -14.02 -20.21
CA ALA A 38 58.60 -13.10 -19.10
C ALA A 38 59.02 -11.71 -19.55
N MET A 39 58.14 -10.70 -19.47
CA MET A 39 58.55 -9.35 -19.04
C MET A 39 57.34 -8.46 -18.73
N LEU A 40 57.43 -7.89 -17.54
CA LEU A 40 56.72 -6.75 -16.95
C LEU A 40 55.93 -5.85 -17.91
N VAL A 41 54.62 -5.73 -17.65
CA VAL A 41 53.94 -4.43 -17.65
C VAL A 41 53.22 -4.29 -16.31
N MET A 42 53.88 -3.61 -15.38
CA MET A 42 53.24 -2.96 -14.23
C MET A 42 52.41 -1.80 -14.77
N MET A 43 51.11 -1.98 -14.95
CA MET A 43 50.16 -0.89 -15.13
C MET A 43 49.12 -0.99 -14.02
N ALA A 44 49.14 0.03 -13.18
CA ALA A 44 48.23 0.25 -12.07
C ALA A 44 46.77 0.26 -12.56
N GLY A 45 46.05 -0.84 -12.32
CA GLY A 45 44.60 -0.87 -12.24
C GLY A 45 44.17 -0.61 -10.80
N LEU A 46 44.32 0.64 -10.34
CA LEU A 46 43.63 1.12 -9.16
C LEU A 46 42.11 0.98 -9.39
N GLY A 47 41.43 0.29 -8.47
CA GLY A 47 40.01 0.48 -8.23
C GLY A 47 39.06 -0.21 -9.20
N GLN A 48 38.82 -1.50 -9.00
CA GLN A 48 37.43 -1.98 -9.07
C GLN A 48 36.97 -2.29 -7.66
N SER A 49 36.78 -1.22 -6.89
CA SER A 49 35.76 -1.24 -5.84
C SER A 49 34.45 -1.51 -6.57
N VAL A 50 34.00 -2.76 -6.57
CA VAL A 50 32.57 -3.00 -6.70
C VAL A 50 31.98 -2.38 -5.45
N TYR A 51 31.66 -1.09 -5.52
CA TYR A 51 30.69 -0.49 -4.64
C TYR A 51 29.38 -1.19 -4.98
N ALA A 52 29.17 -2.35 -4.37
CA ALA A 52 27.83 -2.70 -3.96
C ALA A 52 27.43 -1.57 -3.01
N ALA A 53 26.81 -0.54 -3.57
CA ALA A 53 25.98 0.36 -2.81
C ALA A 53 24.84 -0.52 -2.28
N GLY A 54 25.11 -1.22 -1.18
CA GLY A 54 24.07 -1.55 -0.22
C GLY A 54 23.58 -0.23 0.31
N GLY A 55 22.78 0.48 -0.49
CA GLY A 55 22.02 1.63 -0.03
C GLY A 55 21.23 1.12 1.17
N GLY A 56 21.58 1.62 2.34
CA GLY A 56 20.95 1.21 3.59
C GLY A 56 19.45 1.30 3.40
N GLN A 57 18.76 0.16 3.56
CA GLN A 57 17.31 0.17 3.58
C GLN A 57 16.87 1.20 4.60
N PRO A 58 15.93 2.10 4.25
CA PRO A 58 15.48 3.14 5.17
C PRO A 58 15.01 2.48 6.46
N LYS A 59 15.49 3.00 7.60
CA LYS A 59 14.97 2.57 8.90
C LYS A 59 13.57 3.14 9.06
N PHE A 60 12.64 2.34 9.56
CA PHE A 60 11.27 2.77 9.81
C PHE A 60 11.02 2.94 11.30
N GLN A 61 10.45 4.08 11.69
CA GLN A 61 9.94 4.32 13.02
C GLN A 61 8.44 4.03 13.05
N ARG A 62 8.02 3.12 13.93
CA ARG A 62 6.60 2.85 14.17
C ARG A 62 5.93 4.09 14.75
N ILE A 63 4.73 4.38 14.25
CA ILE A 63 3.92 5.50 14.69
C ILE A 63 2.55 5.02 15.20
N SER A 64 1.82 5.91 15.85
CA SER A 64 0.36 5.76 15.95
C SER A 64 -0.23 5.71 14.54
N THR A 65 -1.15 4.79 14.29
CA THR A 65 -1.74 4.58 12.97
C THR A 65 -2.28 5.88 12.38
N GLN A 66 -1.90 6.14 11.13
CA GLN A 66 -2.43 7.23 10.31
C GLN A 66 -3.07 6.64 9.06
N TYR A 67 -3.77 7.48 8.29
CA TYR A 67 -4.47 7.02 7.09
C TYR A 67 -4.20 7.94 5.92
N ILE A 68 -3.97 7.37 4.74
CA ILE A 68 -3.84 8.13 3.50
C ILE A 68 -5.09 7.90 2.64
N ALA A 69 -5.71 8.99 2.22
CA ALA A 69 -6.69 9.01 1.14
C ALA A 69 -5.95 9.07 -0.19
N ALA A 70 -5.90 7.95 -0.92
CA ALA A 70 -5.14 7.77 -2.14
C ALA A 70 -6.04 7.72 -3.39
N LEU A 71 -5.52 8.23 -4.51
CA LEU A 71 -6.12 8.17 -5.84
C LEU A 71 -5.17 7.45 -6.80
N GLY A 72 -5.68 6.49 -7.56
CA GLY A 72 -4.91 5.81 -8.59
C GLY A 72 -5.70 4.66 -9.18
N ASP A 73 -5.14 4.08 -10.24
CA ASP A 73 -5.60 2.79 -10.74
C ASP A 73 -5.34 1.73 -9.65
N PRO A 74 -6.35 0.94 -9.23
CA PRO A 74 -6.17 -0.13 -8.24
C PRO A 74 -5.07 -1.13 -8.62
N ASP A 75 -4.82 -1.35 -9.93
CA ASP A 75 -3.82 -2.31 -10.41
C ASP A 75 -2.43 -1.69 -10.59
N ALA A 76 -2.29 -0.38 -10.36
CA ALA A 76 -1.01 0.31 -10.49
C ALA A 76 -0.08 0.06 -9.29
N THR A 77 1.20 -0.13 -9.59
CA THR A 77 2.28 -0.19 -8.59
C THR A 77 2.99 1.16 -8.43
N SER A 78 2.76 2.12 -9.34
CA SER A 78 3.28 3.48 -9.29
C SER A 78 2.44 4.43 -10.15
N GLY A 79 2.57 5.73 -9.93
CA GLY A 79 1.83 6.73 -10.68
C GLY A 79 2.23 8.16 -10.31
N ASN A 80 1.49 9.13 -10.85
CA ASN A 80 1.56 10.54 -10.48
C ASN A 80 0.28 10.95 -9.74
N GLY A 81 0.19 12.20 -9.30
CA GLY A 81 -1.03 12.76 -8.70
C GLY A 81 -1.07 12.68 -7.18
N ALA A 82 0.04 12.38 -6.50
CA ALA A 82 0.08 12.30 -5.05
C ALA A 82 -0.15 13.67 -4.36
N GLU A 83 0.00 14.79 -5.08
CA GLU A 83 -0.40 16.11 -4.61
C GLU A 83 -1.91 16.23 -4.38
N SER A 84 -2.70 15.33 -4.98
CA SER A 84 -4.14 15.20 -4.77
C SER A 84 -4.50 14.12 -3.74
N TRP A 85 -3.53 13.53 -3.05
CA TRP A 85 -3.74 12.57 -1.95
C TRP A 85 -3.70 13.30 -0.60
N GLY A 86 -4.47 12.81 0.36
CA GLY A 86 -4.62 13.44 1.67
C GLY A 86 -4.13 12.55 2.80
N LEU A 87 -3.63 13.15 3.87
CA LEU A 87 -3.21 12.46 5.10
C LEU A 87 -4.17 12.79 6.26
N TRP A 88 -4.71 11.77 6.91
CA TRP A 88 -5.30 11.88 8.24
C TRP A 88 -4.28 11.46 9.30
N PRO A 89 -3.73 12.40 10.08
CA PRO A 89 -2.79 12.07 11.17
C PRO A 89 -3.47 11.41 12.37
N LEU A 90 -4.81 11.46 12.43
CA LEU A 90 -5.65 10.82 13.44
C LEU A 90 -6.75 10.04 12.73
N ASP A 91 -7.26 8.98 13.35
CA ASP A 91 -8.39 8.22 12.80
C ASP A 91 -9.63 9.11 12.62
N PRO A 92 -10.10 9.35 11.38
CA PRO A 92 -11.25 10.21 11.13
C PRO A 92 -12.59 9.55 11.54
N GLY A 93 -12.65 8.23 11.67
CA GLY A 93 -13.89 7.48 11.96
C GLY A 93 -14.52 7.88 13.31
N PRO A 94 -13.82 7.74 14.44
CA PRO A 94 -14.31 8.19 15.75
C PRO A 94 -14.55 9.70 15.86
N ARG A 95 -13.98 10.48 14.92
CA ARG A 95 -14.09 11.94 14.87
C ARG A 95 -15.27 12.40 14.01
N GLY A 96 -15.88 11.50 13.23
CA GLY A 96 -16.95 11.80 12.30
C GLY A 96 -18.32 12.04 12.95
N VAL A 97 -19.23 12.59 12.16
CA VAL A 97 -20.62 12.90 12.54
C VAL A 97 -21.58 12.10 11.68
N ARG A 98 -22.46 11.30 12.30
CA ARG A 98 -23.48 10.53 11.56
C ARG A 98 -24.38 11.46 10.76
N LEU A 99 -24.77 11.05 9.54
CA LEU A 99 -25.75 11.76 8.71
C LEU A 99 -27.10 12.02 9.41
N SER A 100 -27.44 11.28 10.45
CA SER A 100 -28.64 11.53 11.28
C SER A 100 -28.49 12.74 12.20
N ARG A 101 -27.26 13.20 12.47
CA ARG A 101 -26.92 14.33 13.35
C ARG A 101 -26.42 15.55 12.56
N LEU A 102 -26.79 15.64 11.27
CA LEU A 102 -26.45 16.79 10.46
C LEU A 102 -27.06 18.07 11.04
N GLU A 103 -28.32 18.03 11.46
CA GLU A 103 -28.99 19.19 12.08
C GLU A 103 -28.25 19.67 13.34
N GLU A 104 -27.86 18.74 14.23
CA GLU A 104 -27.04 19.07 15.41
C GLU A 104 -25.68 19.69 15.03
N LEU A 105 -25.06 19.23 13.94
CA LEU A 105 -23.81 19.79 13.43
C LEU A 105 -24.02 21.23 12.93
N GLU A 106 -25.11 21.49 12.20
CA GLU A 106 -25.49 22.82 11.72
C GLU A 106 -25.80 23.78 12.88
N GLU A 107 -26.56 23.33 13.88
CA GLU A 107 -26.89 24.09 15.09
C GLU A 107 -25.64 24.44 15.92
N ALA A 108 -24.64 23.55 15.91
CA ALA A 108 -23.31 23.81 16.48
C ALA A 108 -22.45 24.76 15.61
N GLY A 109 -23.05 25.40 14.61
CA GLY A 109 -22.38 26.28 13.66
C GLY A 109 -21.39 25.53 12.78
N GLY A 110 -21.67 24.28 12.42
CA GLY A 110 -20.80 23.42 11.61
C GLY A 110 -19.54 22.93 12.34
N VAL A 111 -19.48 23.00 13.66
CA VAL A 111 -18.32 22.52 14.45
C VAL A 111 -18.62 21.14 15.03
N ALA A 112 -17.88 20.13 14.62
CA ALA A 112 -18.06 18.75 15.07
C ALA A 112 -17.59 18.56 16.54
N PRO A 113 -18.01 17.47 17.22
CA PRO A 113 -17.55 17.16 18.58
C PRO A 113 -16.02 17.08 18.71
N ALA A 114 -15.35 16.59 17.66
CA ALA A 114 -13.89 16.53 17.57
C ALA A 114 -13.21 17.87 17.20
N ARG A 115 -13.98 18.97 17.20
CA ARG A 115 -13.56 20.37 16.99
C ARG A 115 -13.08 20.74 15.59
N TRP A 116 -13.25 19.88 14.61
CA TRP A 116 -13.08 20.24 13.20
C TRP A 116 -14.31 20.99 12.67
N LYS A 117 -14.09 21.81 11.63
CA LYS A 117 -15.13 22.62 10.98
C LYS A 117 -15.62 21.91 9.72
N PHE A 118 -16.93 21.77 9.59
CA PHE A 118 -17.58 21.24 8.40
C PHE A 118 -17.49 22.25 7.26
N ASP A 119 -17.05 21.77 6.10
CA ASP A 119 -16.99 22.52 4.84
C ASP A 119 -18.13 22.07 3.92
N HIS A 120 -19.09 22.96 3.69
CA HIS A 120 -20.27 22.67 2.86
C HIS A 120 -19.93 22.54 1.36
N THR A 121 -18.76 23.00 0.95
CA THR A 121 -18.29 23.00 -0.44
C THR A 121 -17.30 21.88 -0.74
N ASP A 122 -16.76 21.25 0.30
CA ASP A 122 -15.77 20.18 0.19
C ASP A 122 -15.84 19.23 1.40
N TRP A 123 -16.80 18.30 1.37
CA TRP A 123 -17.06 17.41 2.49
C TRP A 123 -16.77 15.95 2.17
N TRP A 124 -16.50 15.21 3.25
CA TRP A 124 -16.04 13.83 3.20
C TRP A 124 -17.03 12.90 3.90
N LEU A 125 -17.24 11.72 3.34
CA LEU A 125 -18.16 10.71 3.85
C LEU A 125 -17.51 9.32 3.80
N GLU A 126 -17.68 8.53 4.86
CA GLU A 126 -17.21 7.14 4.91
C GLU A 126 -18.34 6.10 4.78
N GLU A 127 -17.94 4.83 4.72
CA GLU A 127 -18.76 3.67 4.40
C GLU A 127 -19.96 3.43 5.32
N HIS A 128 -19.99 3.96 6.55
CA HIS A 128 -21.10 3.85 7.49
C HIS A 128 -21.99 5.11 7.54
N GLY A 129 -21.73 6.09 6.68
CA GLY A 129 -22.50 7.35 6.64
C GLY A 129 -22.13 8.32 7.76
N LEU A 130 -20.84 8.41 8.10
CA LEU A 130 -20.24 9.46 8.92
C LEU A 130 -19.63 10.53 8.01
N ILE A 131 -20.06 11.77 8.21
CA ILE A 131 -19.39 12.96 7.69
C ILE A 131 -18.06 13.10 8.45
N MET A 132 -16.96 13.20 7.72
CA MET A 132 -15.61 13.16 8.30
C MET A 132 -14.89 14.50 8.19
N GLU A 133 -13.91 14.67 9.07
CA GLU A 133 -12.87 15.69 8.93
C GLU A 133 -12.11 15.48 7.61
N GLN A 134 -11.86 16.58 6.90
CA GLN A 134 -11.06 16.57 5.68
C GLN A 134 -9.61 16.15 5.99
N PRO A 135 -8.96 15.30 5.18
CA PRO A 135 -7.54 15.02 5.35
C PRO A 135 -6.70 16.24 4.97
N THR A 136 -5.49 16.32 5.50
CA THR A 136 -4.55 17.38 5.11
C THR A 136 -3.98 17.06 3.72
N PHE A 137 -4.10 18.02 2.81
CA PHE A 137 -3.51 17.94 1.46
C PHE A 137 -2.33 18.90 1.31
N PRO A 138 -1.31 18.54 0.50
CA PRO A 138 -1.05 17.20 -0.02
C PRO A 138 -0.52 16.26 1.08
N VAL A 139 -0.55 14.95 0.85
CA VAL A 139 0.26 14.01 1.64
C VAL A 139 1.74 14.42 1.54
N PRO A 140 2.49 14.47 2.66
CA PRO A 140 3.90 14.86 2.61
C PRO A 140 4.73 13.87 1.77
N SER A 141 5.81 14.36 1.16
CA SER A 141 6.80 13.49 0.53
C SER A 141 7.53 12.67 1.60
N GLY A 142 7.85 11.43 1.30
CA GLY A 142 8.54 10.53 2.23
C GLY A 142 8.30 9.07 1.91
N LYS A 143 8.78 8.19 2.79
CA LYS A 143 8.53 6.76 2.72
C LYS A 143 7.68 6.32 3.90
N TYR A 144 6.62 5.59 3.59
CA TYR A 144 5.60 5.14 4.51
C TYR A 144 5.50 3.63 4.45
N LEU A 145 5.49 2.95 5.60
CA LEU A 145 5.11 1.55 5.65
C LEU A 145 3.59 1.49 5.68
N VAL A 146 2.99 0.97 4.62
CA VAL A 146 1.54 0.96 4.42
C VAL A 146 0.98 -0.45 4.31
N THR A 147 -0.27 -0.61 4.71
CA THR A 147 -1.02 -1.86 4.59
C THR A 147 -2.51 -1.59 4.42
N GLY A 148 -3.22 -2.57 3.87
CA GLY A 148 -4.68 -2.62 3.88
C GLY A 148 -5.25 -3.42 5.05
N ASP A 149 -4.46 -3.78 6.07
CA ASP A 149 -4.83 -4.78 7.11
C ASP A 149 -5.33 -6.09 6.49
N ARG A 150 -4.64 -6.52 5.43
CA ARG A 150 -4.88 -7.77 4.69
C ARG A 150 -3.56 -8.52 4.55
N GLU A 151 -3.21 -8.95 3.35
CA GLU A 151 -2.04 -9.80 3.11
C GLU A 151 -0.75 -9.00 2.92
N VAL A 152 -0.83 -7.77 2.38
CA VAL A 152 0.33 -6.99 1.96
C VAL A 152 0.63 -5.85 2.94
N THR A 153 1.90 -5.76 3.33
CA THR A 153 2.52 -4.59 3.95
C THR A 153 3.77 -4.27 3.14
N THR A 154 3.87 -3.06 2.60
CA THR A 154 4.99 -2.65 1.75
C THR A 154 5.32 -1.17 1.97
N VAL A 155 6.41 -0.71 1.37
CA VAL A 155 6.80 0.70 1.38
C VAL A 155 6.07 1.43 0.25
N LEU A 156 5.35 2.49 0.63
CA LEU A 156 4.89 3.54 -0.27
C LEU A 156 5.92 4.68 -0.24
N THR A 157 6.47 5.02 -1.40
CA THR A 157 7.29 6.22 -1.57
C THR A 157 6.47 7.31 -2.23
N ILE A 158 6.33 8.46 -1.56
CA ILE A 158 5.81 9.71 -2.13
C ILE A 158 7.00 10.61 -2.46
N HIS A 159 7.16 10.95 -3.73
CA HIS A 159 8.25 11.82 -4.17
C HIS A 159 7.89 13.30 -3.96
N PRO A 160 8.89 14.16 -3.70
CA PRO A 160 8.68 15.61 -3.76
C PRO A 160 8.02 16.01 -5.08
N ALA A 161 7.16 17.02 -5.03
CA ALA A 161 6.56 17.58 -6.23
C ALA A 161 7.67 18.08 -7.18
N ASP A 162 7.51 17.81 -8.47
CA ASP A 162 8.38 18.34 -9.50
C ASP A 162 8.15 19.85 -9.72
N LYS A 163 8.87 20.43 -10.69
CA LYS A 163 8.75 21.86 -11.05
C LYS A 163 7.34 22.28 -11.49
N ASP A 164 6.50 21.33 -11.91
CA ASP A 164 5.15 21.56 -12.39
C ASP A 164 4.11 21.25 -11.29
N GLY A 165 4.55 20.88 -10.10
CA GLY A 165 3.72 20.54 -8.94
C GLY A 165 3.26 19.09 -8.90
N ASN A 166 3.68 18.24 -9.86
CA ASN A 166 3.27 16.85 -9.89
C ASN A 166 4.09 16.03 -8.90
N SER A 167 3.43 15.29 -8.03
CA SER A 167 4.07 14.36 -7.09
C SER A 167 3.85 12.93 -7.56
N ARG A 168 4.96 12.22 -7.76
CA ARG A 168 5.00 10.80 -8.12
C ARG A 168 4.86 9.93 -6.86
N TRP A 169 4.30 8.75 -7.01
CA TRP A 169 4.27 7.72 -5.98
C TRP A 169 4.63 6.34 -6.55
N GLU A 170 5.17 5.46 -5.70
CA GLU A 170 5.46 4.06 -6.03
C GLU A 170 5.36 3.15 -4.81
N LEU A 171 4.94 1.91 -5.04
CA LEU A 171 4.89 0.83 -4.06
C LEU A 171 6.01 -0.18 -4.35
N ASP A 172 6.71 -0.60 -3.30
CA ASP A 172 7.73 -1.65 -3.38
C ASP A 172 7.07 -3.04 -3.57
N ASP A 173 7.89 -4.07 -3.80
CA ASP A 173 7.48 -5.49 -3.88
C ASP A 173 6.47 -5.84 -4.98
N GLN A 174 6.34 -4.99 -6.01
CA GLN A 174 5.31 -5.12 -7.06
C GLN A 174 3.88 -5.10 -6.50
N ALA A 175 3.69 -4.60 -5.28
CA ALA A 175 2.37 -4.44 -4.70
C ALA A 175 1.58 -3.40 -5.49
N THR A 176 0.30 -3.69 -5.70
CA THR A 176 -0.64 -2.78 -6.32
C THR A 176 -1.27 -1.86 -5.29
N LEU A 177 -1.86 -0.74 -5.73
CA LEU A 177 -2.64 0.14 -4.84
C LEU A 177 -3.79 -0.64 -4.18
N TYR A 178 -4.42 -1.58 -4.90
CA TYR A 178 -5.44 -2.44 -4.35
C TYR A 178 -4.90 -3.30 -3.21
N ASP A 179 -3.71 -3.88 -3.33
CA ASP A 179 -3.09 -4.76 -2.31
C ASP A 179 -2.97 -4.09 -0.94
N VAL A 180 -2.65 -2.80 -0.93
CA VAL A 180 -2.50 -1.99 0.29
C VAL A 180 -3.76 -1.21 0.68
N THR A 181 -4.87 -1.36 -0.06
CA THR A 181 -6.14 -0.69 0.26
C THR A 181 -6.88 -1.44 1.37
N HIS A 182 -7.27 -0.73 2.43
CA HIS A 182 -8.16 -1.24 3.46
C HIS A 182 -9.61 -1.25 2.95
N LEU A 183 -10.04 -2.35 2.35
CA LEU A 183 -11.34 -2.45 1.67
C LEU A 183 -12.56 -2.08 2.53
N ARG A 184 -12.46 -2.26 3.85
CA ARG A 184 -13.53 -1.90 4.78
C ARG A 184 -13.63 -0.40 4.99
N CYS A 185 -12.52 0.34 4.94
CA CYS A 185 -12.55 1.80 5.02
C CYS A 185 -12.72 2.38 3.62
N ARG A 186 -13.75 3.19 3.43
CA ARG A 186 -14.01 3.94 2.21
C ARG A 186 -14.11 5.39 2.58
N SER A 187 -13.70 6.24 1.66
CA SER A 187 -13.88 7.66 1.83
C SER A 187 -14.15 8.29 0.48
N ALA A 188 -15.19 9.09 0.40
CA ALA A 188 -15.48 9.87 -0.78
C ALA A 188 -15.56 11.35 -0.43
N ARG A 189 -14.97 12.15 -1.33
CA ARG A 189 -15.05 13.60 -1.34
C ARG A 189 -16.21 14.04 -2.22
N TYR A 190 -17.01 14.96 -1.72
CA TYR A 190 -18.16 15.52 -2.42
C TYR A 190 -18.01 17.04 -2.55
N THR A 191 -18.06 17.52 -3.79
CA THR A 191 -17.97 18.95 -4.12
C THR A 191 -19.13 19.37 -5.02
N PRO A 192 -19.58 20.63 -5.02
CA PRO A 192 -20.66 21.09 -5.89
C PRO A 192 -20.41 20.86 -7.38
N THR A 193 -21.42 20.37 -8.09
CA THR A 193 -21.39 20.32 -9.56
C THR A 193 -21.65 21.69 -10.18
N THR A 194 -22.54 22.46 -9.56
CA THR A 194 -23.00 23.78 -10.03
C THR A 194 -23.28 24.70 -8.85
N GLY A 195 -22.56 25.83 -8.70
CA GLY A 195 -22.81 26.83 -7.65
C GLY A 195 -22.78 26.30 -6.21
N GLU A 196 -22.73 27.21 -5.23
CA GLU A 196 -22.82 26.84 -3.80
C GLU A 196 -24.23 26.31 -3.45
N GLY A 197 -24.30 25.35 -2.53
CA GLY A 197 -25.57 24.82 -2.00
C GLY A 197 -26.24 23.70 -2.82
N SER A 198 -25.77 23.40 -4.04
CA SER A 198 -26.30 22.28 -4.83
C SER A 198 -25.90 20.90 -4.28
N CYS A 199 -24.75 20.83 -3.61
CA CYS A 199 -24.20 19.63 -3.01
C CYS A 199 -24.32 19.71 -1.48
N SER A 200 -25.08 18.78 -0.88
CA SER A 200 -25.31 18.78 0.57
C SER A 200 -25.54 17.37 1.10
N PRO A 201 -25.07 17.05 2.33
CA PRO A 201 -25.32 15.75 2.96
C PRO A 201 -26.80 15.41 3.15
N VAL A 202 -27.72 16.39 3.13
CA VAL A 202 -29.18 16.13 3.18
C VAL A 202 -29.67 15.27 2.01
N ASN A 203 -28.97 15.32 0.89
CA ASN A 203 -29.31 14.58 -0.33
C ASN A 203 -28.73 13.16 -0.35
N VAL A 204 -28.05 12.73 0.71
CA VAL A 204 -27.46 11.38 0.80
C VAL A 204 -28.57 10.34 0.98
N GLN A 205 -28.52 9.29 0.17
CA GLN A 205 -29.41 8.14 0.31
C GLN A 205 -28.94 7.24 1.47
N LYS A 206 -29.43 7.51 2.68
CA LYS A 206 -29.02 6.79 3.91
C LYS A 206 -29.19 5.26 3.83
N ALA A 207 -30.16 4.78 3.05
CA ALA A 207 -30.38 3.35 2.83
C ALA A 207 -29.29 2.65 2.00
N ALA A 208 -28.39 3.40 1.36
CA ALA A 208 -27.24 2.87 0.64
C ALA A 208 -26.03 2.57 1.57
N PHE A 209 -26.19 2.75 2.87
CA PHE A 209 -25.17 2.51 3.89
C PHE A 209 -25.61 1.37 4.84
N PRO A 210 -24.67 0.56 5.37
CA PRO A 210 -23.24 0.63 5.10
C PRO A 210 -22.88 0.16 3.70
N VAL A 211 -21.85 0.78 3.11
CA VAL A 211 -21.30 0.37 1.82
C VAL A 211 -20.57 -0.96 2.00
N THR A 212 -20.74 -1.88 1.04
CA THR A 212 -20.02 -3.17 1.06
C THR A 212 -18.50 -2.94 0.92
N PRO A 213 -17.64 -3.70 1.61
CA PRO A 213 -16.19 -3.56 1.47
C PRO A 213 -15.73 -3.60 0.01
N GLY A 214 -14.88 -2.65 -0.39
CA GLY A 214 -14.43 -2.46 -1.77
C GLY A 214 -15.47 -1.85 -2.73
N GLY A 215 -16.70 -1.61 -2.27
CA GLY A 215 -17.78 -1.03 -3.06
C GLY A 215 -17.60 0.48 -3.31
N THR A 216 -18.25 0.95 -4.37
CA THR A 216 -18.28 2.39 -4.72
C THR A 216 -19.16 3.18 -3.76
N MET A 217 -18.70 4.36 -3.34
CA MET A 217 -19.51 5.25 -2.49
C MET A 217 -20.74 5.76 -3.24
N PRO A 218 -21.92 5.89 -2.60
CA PRO A 218 -23.14 6.31 -3.28
C PRO A 218 -23.03 7.73 -3.89
N PRO A 219 -23.60 7.99 -5.08
CA PRO A 219 -23.68 9.35 -5.60
C PRO A 219 -24.60 10.20 -4.73
N VAL A 220 -24.33 11.51 -4.69
CA VAL A 220 -25.17 12.49 -3.97
C VAL A 220 -25.63 13.53 -4.97
N LYS A 221 -26.95 13.79 -4.99
CA LYS A 221 -27.55 14.71 -5.95
C LYS A 221 -26.91 16.10 -5.83
N GLY A 222 -26.45 16.63 -6.97
CA GLY A 222 -25.80 17.94 -7.07
C GLY A 222 -24.30 17.93 -6.75
N CYS A 223 -23.73 16.79 -6.34
CA CYS A 223 -22.32 16.65 -6.02
C CYS A 223 -21.54 15.95 -7.14
N LYS A 224 -20.33 16.46 -7.42
CA LYS A 224 -19.23 15.66 -7.96
C LYS A 224 -18.70 14.79 -6.85
N LYS A 225 -18.47 13.51 -7.14
CA LYS A 225 -17.98 12.52 -6.18
C LYS A 225 -16.61 12.02 -6.63
N GLN A 226 -15.67 11.95 -5.70
CA GLN A 226 -14.38 11.31 -5.89
C GLN A 226 -14.18 10.24 -4.80
N ASP A 227 -14.08 8.97 -5.19
CA ASP A 227 -13.75 7.89 -4.27
C ASP A 227 -12.23 7.83 -4.08
N TYR A 228 -11.82 7.65 -2.83
CA TYR A 228 -10.42 7.45 -2.44
C TYR A 228 -10.23 6.03 -1.91
N ALA A 229 -9.10 5.43 -2.26
CA ALA A 229 -8.58 4.29 -1.53
C ALA A 229 -8.08 4.76 -0.16
N VAL A 230 -8.23 3.93 0.87
CA VAL A 230 -7.73 4.23 2.22
C VAL A 230 -6.59 3.29 2.52
N LEU A 231 -5.40 3.85 2.74
CA LEU A 231 -4.19 3.11 3.13
C LEU A 231 -3.94 3.33 4.63
N ILE A 232 -3.55 2.27 5.34
CA ILE A 232 -3.17 2.35 6.76
C ILE A 232 -1.66 2.54 6.84
N VAL A 233 -1.22 3.64 7.43
CA VAL A 233 0.19 3.93 7.68
C VAL A 233 0.57 3.47 9.08
N ILE A 234 1.56 2.59 9.18
CA ILE A 234 2.00 2.01 10.45
C ILE A 234 3.42 2.42 10.87
N ALA A 235 4.22 2.92 9.92
CA ALA A 235 5.55 3.47 10.18
C ALA A 235 5.94 4.50 9.12
N VAL A 236 6.88 5.37 9.46
CA VAL A 236 7.51 6.33 8.54
C VAL A 236 9.01 6.11 8.51
N ALA A 237 9.65 6.34 7.38
CA ALA A 237 11.10 6.29 7.32
C ALA A 237 11.70 7.42 8.16
N VAL A 238 12.74 7.09 8.91
CA VAL A 238 13.62 8.08 9.53
C VAL A 238 14.79 8.29 8.59
N GLU A 239 15.13 9.54 8.32
CA GLU A 239 16.40 9.84 7.67
C GLU A 239 17.52 9.33 8.58
N ASP A 240 18.47 8.57 8.03
CA ASP A 240 19.73 8.35 8.73
C ASP A 240 20.40 9.73 8.79
N GLU A 241 20.29 10.41 9.93
CA GLU A 241 21.13 11.56 10.25
C GLU A 241 22.58 11.07 10.25
N GLY A 242 23.19 11.12 9.06
CA GLY A 242 24.58 10.76 8.83
C GLY A 242 25.47 11.56 9.75
N ARG A 243 26.04 10.85 10.72
CA ARG A 243 27.17 11.28 11.53
C ARG A 243 28.44 11.44 10.70
#